data_AF-A0A401KJ54-F1
#
_entry.id   AF-A0A401KJ54-F1
#
_cell.length_a   1.000
_cell.length_b   1.000
_cell.length_c   1.000
_cell.angle_alpha   90.00
_cell.angle_beta   90.00
_cell.angle_gamma   90.00
#
_symmetry.space_group_name_H-M   'P 1'
#
loop_
_entity.id
_entity.type
_entity.pdbx_description
1 polymer ?
#
loop_
_entity_poly.entity_id
_entity_poly.type
_entity_poly.pdbx_seq_one_letter_code
_entity_poly.pdbx_strand_id
1 'polypeptide(L)'
;MYAMSPTSTKPLAISLFTCRALQSFNWENWPRENEICTIEANPSSVCGQGRIPLYSAVIHSVDEICAVVRFARQRNIRLVIKNTGHDSTGRSGAPHSLQILTNRLKDITFHDDFVPSQGDLGMDNPNASGVPAVTIGAGVMVGELYAAAAARGLIVVAGECSTVGVAGGYLQGGGVSTVLSPMYGLAVDHVLELEVVTAQGEIVTANEYQYDDLFWALRGGGGGTYGVVTKATMRAFRDIPAVIPTVHFIYPRANDVFWQAVAQVVRLTQSMSVNGNSGQYIVGHLPNYHWYVNWTMFVWDAGSNLVEEQIPPFLRFLDWFGIEYQYELAEYSKIGAFLTVPKQVDIGGIGYLQSSVVISESFMNSIAGASRLTASFSKLMLDPGALITVNVLGGQINLNAKDEDAASVNPLWRSSSLLVVLMQSFPPTPEAQSAAHQTLSQTNTPILASIDPEGGGVYFNEADPDQSDFQNAFWGHHYGRLHRIKNQWDPAGLFIVRNGVGSEDWDVENHQPQSWLSSAIGRPDEPAGENQSSGLFGTLKSGTCWETLNTAAPTEFVSAGPEAQACKSCPEAPPQQMPGSPNTGRQAGGFNPGLLPD
;
A
#
# COMPACT_ATOMS: atom_id res chain seq x y z
N MET A 1 -49.00 -5.16 28.75
CA MET A 1 -47.82 -4.65 29.47
C MET A 1 -46.62 -5.45 28.98
N TYR A 2 -45.68 -4.80 28.31
CA TYR A 2 -44.46 -5.45 27.83
C TYR A 2 -43.43 -5.46 28.96
N ALA A 3 -42.86 -6.62 29.27
CA ALA A 3 -41.66 -6.72 30.10
C ALA A 3 -40.44 -6.71 29.18
N MET A 4 -39.53 -5.75 29.39
CA MET A 4 -38.34 -5.57 28.57
C MET A 4 -37.27 -6.61 28.92
N SER A 5 -36.63 -7.17 27.90
CA SER A 5 -35.45 -8.04 28.04
C SER A 5 -34.23 -7.21 28.51
N PRO A 6 -33.31 -7.76 29.33
CA PRO A 6 -32.08 -7.07 29.71
C PRO A 6 -31.22 -6.77 28.48
N THR A 7 -30.66 -5.57 28.45
CA THR A 7 -29.80 -5.09 27.36
C THR A 7 -28.50 -5.91 27.26
N SER A 8 -28.25 -6.47 26.07
CA SER A 8 -26.93 -6.97 25.70
C SER A 8 -25.95 -5.80 25.61
N THR A 9 -25.15 -5.60 26.66
CA THR A 9 -23.96 -4.77 26.59
C THR A 9 -22.89 -5.53 25.80
N LYS A 10 -22.97 -5.48 24.47
CA LYS A 10 -21.78 -5.73 23.63
C LYS A 10 -20.71 -4.73 24.08
N PRO A 11 -19.50 -5.15 24.45
CA PRO A 11 -18.41 -4.20 24.58
C PRO A 11 -18.19 -3.62 23.18
N LEU A 12 -18.39 -2.31 23.02
CA LEU A 12 -17.64 -1.61 21.99
C LEU A 12 -16.18 -1.81 22.39
N ALA A 13 -15.47 -2.63 21.62
CA ALA A 13 -14.03 -2.49 21.54
C ALA A 13 -13.79 -1.07 21.01
N ILE A 14 -13.54 -0.15 21.93
CA ILE A 14 -12.97 1.15 21.59
C ILE A 14 -11.60 0.79 21.03
N SER A 15 -11.52 0.68 19.70
CA SER A 15 -10.24 0.67 19.02
C SER A 15 -9.58 1.98 19.41
N LEU A 16 -8.57 1.88 20.28
CA LEU A 16 -7.69 2.98 20.57
C LEU A 16 -7.03 3.31 19.24
N PHE A 17 -7.49 4.37 18.58
CA PHE A 17 -6.79 4.97 17.46
C PHE A 17 -5.42 5.39 17.97
N THR A 18 -4.44 4.50 17.83
CA THR A 18 -3.06 4.75 18.19
C THR A 18 -2.55 5.83 17.25
N CYS A 19 -2.33 7.04 17.76
CA CYS A 19 -1.69 8.13 17.03
C CYS A 19 -0.24 7.75 16.72
N ARG A 20 -0.06 7.01 15.63
CA ARG A 20 1.23 6.64 15.05
C ARG A 20 1.59 7.61 13.91
N ALA A 21 2.88 7.79 13.65
CA ALA A 21 3.41 8.55 12.53
C ALA A 21 3.37 7.74 11.21
N LEU A 22 3.51 6.41 11.30
CA LEU A 22 3.33 5.44 10.22
C LEU A 22 2.26 4.41 10.63
N GLN A 23 1.70 3.67 9.68
CA GLN A 23 0.65 2.69 10.00
C GLN A 23 1.23 1.51 10.82
N SER A 24 2.38 0.97 10.40
CA SER A 24 3.05 -0.13 11.09
C SER A 24 4.25 0.35 11.92
N PHE A 25 4.22 0.09 13.23
CA PHE A 25 5.20 0.62 14.20
C PHE A 25 6.64 0.16 13.91
N ASN A 26 6.82 -0.99 13.26
CA ASN A 26 8.14 -1.57 13.00
C ASN A 26 8.94 -0.74 11.98
N TRP A 27 8.28 0.15 11.25
CA TRP A 27 8.89 1.17 10.39
C TRP A 27 9.09 2.52 11.08
N GLU A 28 8.51 2.72 12.27
CA GLU A 28 8.78 3.87 13.13
C GLU A 28 10.05 3.66 13.93
N ASN A 29 10.26 2.45 14.46
CA ASN A 29 11.42 2.10 15.28
C ASN A 29 12.69 1.84 14.45
N TRP A 30 13.85 2.07 15.05
CA TRP A 30 15.17 1.68 14.53
C TRP A 30 15.96 0.88 15.58
N PRO A 31 15.63 -0.42 15.78
CA PRO A 31 16.18 -1.19 16.90
C PRO A 31 17.71 -1.33 16.93
N ARG A 32 18.37 -1.27 15.76
CA ARG A 32 19.84 -1.38 15.65
C ARG A 32 20.57 -0.23 16.35
N GLU A 33 19.98 0.96 16.38
CA GLU A 33 20.52 2.16 17.04
C GLU A 33 19.91 2.39 18.44
N ASN A 34 19.13 1.44 18.95
CA ASN A 34 18.35 1.57 20.20
C ASN A 34 17.35 2.77 20.18
N GLU A 35 16.93 3.18 18.98
CA GLU A 35 16.04 4.30 18.72
C GLU A 35 14.60 3.77 18.56
N ILE A 36 13.92 3.56 19.69
CA ILE A 36 12.61 2.89 19.79
C ILE A 36 11.62 3.76 20.56
N CYS A 37 10.37 3.85 20.09
CA CYS A 37 9.28 4.45 20.85
C CYS A 37 7.95 3.73 20.53
N THR A 38 7.56 2.78 21.38
CA THR A 38 6.28 2.07 21.26
C THR A 38 5.25 2.65 22.24
N ILE A 39 3.99 2.71 21.83
CA ILE A 39 2.87 3.24 22.66
C ILE A 39 2.63 2.37 23.91
N GLU A 40 3.05 1.10 23.87
CA GLU A 40 2.98 0.15 24.97
C GLU A 40 4.22 0.18 25.88
N ALA A 41 5.21 1.01 25.58
CA ALA A 41 6.40 1.16 26.40
C ALA A 41 6.07 1.75 27.79
N ASN A 42 6.92 1.45 28.77
CA ASN A 42 6.85 2.07 30.08
C ASN A 42 6.95 3.61 29.94
N PRO A 43 6.06 4.43 30.54
CA PRO A 43 6.14 5.90 30.44
C PRO A 43 7.45 6.52 30.95
N SER A 44 8.24 5.78 31.74
CA SER A 44 9.58 6.17 32.20
C SER A 44 10.72 5.74 31.26
N SER A 45 10.42 5.09 30.12
CA SER A 45 11.41 4.74 29.11
C SER A 45 11.73 5.93 28.21
N VAL A 46 12.94 5.96 27.65
CA VAL A 46 13.33 7.00 26.69
C VAL A 46 12.69 6.67 25.34
N CYS A 47 11.76 7.52 24.91
CA CYS A 47 11.19 7.49 23.56
C CYS A 47 12.24 7.99 22.57
N GLY A 48 12.74 7.10 21.72
CA GLY A 48 13.60 7.45 20.58
C GLY A 48 12.83 8.06 19.41
N GLN A 49 13.54 8.74 18.52
CA GLN A 49 13.02 9.26 17.26
C GLN A 49 12.82 8.14 16.22
N GLY A 50 13.67 7.11 16.26
CA GLY A 50 13.61 6.00 15.31
C GLY A 50 13.86 6.42 13.86
N ARG A 51 13.06 5.89 12.94
CA ARG A 51 13.06 6.23 11.51
C ARG A 51 12.03 7.31 11.17
N ILE A 52 11.36 7.90 12.16
CA ILE A 52 10.42 9.01 11.93
C ILE A 52 11.24 10.25 11.50
N PRO A 53 10.88 10.93 10.40
CA PRO A 53 11.53 12.18 9.98
C PRO A 53 11.51 13.25 11.08
N LEU A 54 12.64 13.95 11.28
CA LEU A 54 12.82 14.96 12.35
C LEU A 54 11.90 16.17 12.16
N TYR A 55 11.63 16.52 10.91
CA TYR A 55 10.79 17.66 10.53
C TYR A 55 9.75 17.23 9.51
N SER A 56 8.58 17.87 9.56
CA SER A 56 7.45 17.57 8.68
C SER A 56 6.88 18.84 8.06
N ALA A 57 7.06 19.02 6.76
CA ALA A 57 6.27 19.96 5.98
C ALA A 57 4.88 19.36 5.74
N VAL A 58 3.88 19.83 6.50
CA VAL A 58 2.47 19.50 6.27
C VAL A 58 1.98 20.37 5.13
N ILE A 59 1.82 19.76 3.95
CA ILE A 59 1.58 20.49 2.71
C ILE A 59 0.10 20.87 2.58
N HIS A 60 -0.16 22.15 2.31
CA HIS A 60 -1.46 22.70 1.94
C HIS A 60 -1.52 23.16 0.47
N SER A 61 -0.39 23.35 -0.20
CA SER A 61 -0.32 23.81 -1.60
C SER A 61 0.86 23.20 -2.36
N VAL A 62 0.79 23.15 -3.70
CA VAL A 62 1.90 22.62 -4.52
C VAL A 62 3.16 23.51 -4.43
N ASP A 63 2.98 24.83 -4.26
CA ASP A 63 4.10 25.76 -4.08
C ASP A 63 4.93 25.47 -2.83
N GLU A 64 4.32 24.97 -1.76
CA GLU A 64 5.04 24.52 -0.56
C GLU A 64 5.93 23.30 -0.85
N ILE A 65 5.49 22.37 -1.71
CA ILE A 65 6.31 21.23 -2.16
C ILE A 65 7.51 21.76 -2.93
N CYS A 66 7.30 22.67 -3.89
CA CYS A 66 8.38 23.30 -4.64
C CYS A 66 9.38 24.02 -3.70
N ALA A 67 8.89 24.75 -2.69
CA ALA A 67 9.73 25.42 -1.70
C ALA A 67 10.55 24.42 -0.86
N VAL A 68 9.93 23.34 -0.37
CA VAL A 68 10.59 22.31 0.46
C VAL A 68 11.63 21.52 -0.34
N VAL A 69 11.33 21.13 -1.58
CA VAL A 69 12.28 20.47 -2.49
C VAL A 69 13.50 21.37 -2.74
N ARG A 70 13.28 22.65 -3.07
CA ARG A 70 14.37 23.62 -3.29
C ARG A 70 15.19 23.83 -2.02
N PHE A 71 14.56 23.93 -0.86
CA PHE A 71 15.24 24.06 0.44
C PHE A 71 16.08 22.83 0.78
N ALA A 72 15.52 21.62 0.67
CA ALA A 72 16.23 20.38 0.95
C ALA A 72 17.47 20.21 0.06
N ARG A 73 17.32 20.45 -1.25
CA ARG A 73 18.44 20.47 -2.21
C ARG A 73 19.50 21.51 -1.86
N GLN A 74 19.11 22.75 -1.54
CA GLN A 74 20.05 23.84 -1.18
C GLN A 74 20.80 23.59 0.14
N ARG A 75 20.23 22.79 1.04
CA ARG A 75 20.79 22.50 2.37
C ARG A 75 21.37 21.10 2.51
N ASN A 76 21.37 20.30 1.44
CA ASN A 76 21.76 18.89 1.46
C ASN A 76 21.04 18.08 2.55
N ILE A 77 19.72 18.27 2.67
CA ILE A 77 18.88 17.58 3.65
C ILE A 77 18.20 16.40 2.96
N ARG A 78 18.30 15.22 3.58
CA ARG A 78 17.59 14.02 3.14
C ARG A 78 16.08 14.27 3.13
N LEU A 79 15.45 14.04 1.99
CA LEU A 79 14.02 14.24 1.78
C LEU A 79 13.27 12.91 1.84
N VAL A 80 12.10 12.90 2.48
CA VAL A 80 11.16 11.77 2.50
C VAL A 80 9.80 12.24 1.99
N ILE A 81 9.11 11.40 1.20
CA ILE A 81 7.75 11.68 0.73
C ILE A 81 6.80 10.76 1.48
N LYS A 82 5.88 11.33 2.24
CA LYS A 82 4.85 10.59 2.98
C LYS A 82 3.46 11.00 2.52
N ASN A 83 2.68 10.01 2.09
CA ASN A 83 1.26 10.14 1.87
C ASN A 83 0.51 9.71 3.15
N THR A 84 0.15 8.44 3.24
CA THR A 84 -0.62 7.89 4.38
C THR A 84 0.23 7.18 5.42
N GLY A 85 1.43 6.69 5.06
CA GLY A 85 2.27 5.87 5.94
C GLY A 85 1.97 4.37 5.89
N HIS A 86 1.22 3.91 4.89
CA HIS A 86 0.81 2.51 4.66
C HIS A 86 1.93 1.62 4.08
N ASP A 87 3.12 2.16 3.82
CA ASP A 87 4.21 1.42 3.15
C ASP A 87 4.78 0.30 4.04
N SER A 88 4.85 -0.91 3.50
CA SER A 88 5.23 -2.13 4.25
C SER A 88 6.72 -2.47 4.24
N THR A 89 7.57 -1.66 3.59
CA THR A 89 9.04 -1.81 3.59
C THR A 89 9.80 -0.60 4.15
N GLY A 90 9.07 0.36 4.74
CA GLY A 90 9.63 1.53 5.43
C GLY A 90 10.06 2.69 4.52
N ARG A 91 9.64 2.72 3.25
CA ARG A 91 10.04 3.74 2.26
C ARG A 91 9.47 5.14 2.53
N SER A 92 8.43 5.24 3.36
CA SER A 92 7.79 6.52 3.72
C SER A 92 8.28 7.13 5.04
N GLY A 93 9.40 6.63 5.58
CA GLY A 93 10.11 7.18 6.74
C GLY A 93 11.63 7.00 6.58
N ALA A 94 12.41 7.90 7.17
CA ALA A 94 13.86 7.72 7.27
C ALA A 94 14.45 8.52 8.45
N PRO A 95 15.50 8.00 9.12
CA PRO A 95 16.27 8.76 10.10
C PRO A 95 16.79 10.08 9.53
N HIS A 96 16.95 11.08 10.42
CA HIS A 96 17.62 12.36 10.15
C HIS A 96 17.10 13.14 8.93
N SER A 97 15.82 12.96 8.58
CA SER A 97 15.23 13.49 7.34
C SER A 97 14.19 14.59 7.57
N LEU A 98 13.85 15.30 6.50
CA LEU A 98 12.70 16.19 6.38
C LEU A 98 11.64 15.49 5.52
N GLN A 99 10.41 15.35 6.02
CA GLN A 99 9.31 14.81 5.22
C GLN A 99 8.44 15.88 4.56
N ILE A 100 7.98 15.58 3.35
CA ILE A 100 6.86 16.21 2.67
C ILE A 100 5.63 15.32 2.95
N LEU A 101 4.66 15.85 3.69
CA LEU A 101 3.40 15.16 4.00
C LEU A 101 2.29 15.68 3.08
N THR A 102 1.91 14.89 2.07
CA THR A 102 0.95 15.29 1.03
C THR A 102 -0.53 15.14 1.42
N ASN A 103 -0.81 14.71 2.66
CA ASN A 103 -2.13 14.24 3.09
C ASN A 103 -3.25 15.30 3.18
N ARG A 104 -2.99 16.59 2.88
CA ARG A 104 -4.04 17.62 2.77
C ARG A 104 -4.41 17.95 1.32
N LEU A 105 -3.69 17.44 0.33
CA LEU A 105 -4.05 17.58 -1.09
C LEU A 105 -5.23 16.65 -1.41
N LYS A 106 -6.45 17.12 -1.11
CA LYS A 106 -7.68 16.31 -1.01
C LYS A 106 -8.71 16.59 -2.11
N ASP A 107 -8.37 17.40 -3.11
CA ASP A 107 -9.29 17.74 -4.19
C ASP A 107 -9.68 16.49 -5.01
N ILE A 108 -10.96 16.40 -5.39
CA ILE A 108 -11.50 15.36 -6.26
C ILE A 108 -12.41 16.02 -7.29
N THR A 109 -11.99 16.03 -8.56
CA THR A 109 -12.71 16.64 -9.68
C THR A 109 -13.05 15.56 -10.70
N PHE A 110 -14.33 15.42 -11.04
CA PHE A 110 -14.78 14.49 -12.09
C PHE A 110 -14.97 15.22 -13.41
N HIS A 111 -14.69 14.52 -14.50
CA HIS A 111 -14.78 15.01 -15.87
C HIS A 111 -15.56 14.00 -16.71
N ASP A 112 -16.49 14.47 -17.55
CA ASP A 112 -17.25 13.60 -18.44
C ASP A 112 -16.48 13.26 -19.75
N ASP A 113 -15.62 14.17 -20.19
CA ASP A 113 -14.91 14.14 -21.48
C ASP A 113 -13.47 14.67 -21.34
N PHE A 114 -12.66 14.04 -20.47
CA PHE A 114 -11.29 14.48 -20.20
C PHE A 114 -10.34 14.12 -21.34
N VAL A 115 -9.60 15.13 -21.83
CA VAL A 115 -8.47 14.98 -22.75
C VAL A 115 -7.19 15.40 -22.00
N PRO A 116 -6.11 14.59 -22.00
CA PRO A 116 -4.84 14.99 -21.37
C PRO A 116 -4.26 16.27 -21.97
N SER A 117 -3.55 17.06 -21.17
CA SER A 117 -2.93 18.30 -21.60
C SER A 117 -1.90 18.06 -22.71
N GLN A 118 -2.09 18.67 -23.88
CA GLN A 118 -1.19 18.54 -25.04
C GLN A 118 0.15 19.30 -24.87
N GLY A 119 0.38 19.92 -23.71
CA GLY A 119 1.55 20.73 -23.39
C GLY A 119 1.62 22.07 -24.14
N ASP A 120 2.61 22.89 -23.81
CA ASP A 120 2.83 24.20 -24.44
C ASP A 120 3.28 24.12 -25.91
N LEU A 121 3.63 22.92 -26.39
CA LEU A 121 4.10 22.69 -27.77
C LEU A 121 2.96 22.64 -28.80
N GLY A 122 1.69 22.73 -28.37
CA GLY A 122 0.57 22.94 -29.29
C GLY A 122 0.38 21.81 -30.30
N MET A 123 0.67 20.57 -29.91
CA MET A 123 0.25 19.38 -30.67
C MET A 123 -1.25 19.16 -30.48
N ASP A 124 -2.06 20.11 -30.94
CA ASP A 124 -3.51 19.96 -31.01
C ASP A 124 -3.81 18.73 -31.86
N ASN A 125 -4.18 17.62 -31.22
CA ASN A 125 -4.76 16.46 -31.86
C ASN A 125 -6.29 16.66 -31.92
N PRO A 126 -6.86 17.20 -33.02
CA PRO A 126 -8.30 17.43 -33.12
C PRO A 126 -9.14 16.15 -33.11
N ASN A 127 -8.50 14.97 -33.13
CA ASN A 127 -9.15 13.67 -33.03
C ASN A 127 -9.02 13.06 -31.61
N ALA A 128 -8.38 13.74 -30.66
CA ALA A 128 -8.33 13.30 -29.28
C ALA A 128 -9.74 13.27 -28.69
N SER A 129 -10.27 12.06 -28.48
CA SER A 129 -11.59 11.84 -27.91
C SER A 129 -11.44 11.76 -26.40
N GLY A 130 -12.17 12.61 -25.67
CA GLY A 130 -12.13 12.61 -24.22
C GLY A 130 -12.81 11.38 -23.62
N VAL A 131 -12.57 11.17 -22.33
CA VAL A 131 -13.10 10.02 -21.60
C VAL A 131 -13.57 10.41 -20.19
N PRO A 132 -14.55 9.70 -19.61
CA PRO A 132 -14.90 9.89 -18.21
C PRO A 132 -13.68 9.65 -17.32
N ALA A 133 -13.39 10.61 -16.46
CA ALA A 133 -12.18 10.61 -15.64
C ALA A 133 -12.39 11.28 -14.28
N VAL A 134 -11.43 11.08 -13.39
CA VAL A 134 -11.32 11.79 -12.12
C VAL A 134 -9.89 12.27 -11.92
N THR A 135 -9.72 13.56 -11.63
CA THR A 135 -8.46 14.12 -11.12
C THR A 135 -8.53 14.14 -9.60
N ILE A 136 -7.56 13.51 -8.96
CA ILE A 136 -7.42 13.46 -7.50
C ILE A 136 -6.13 14.13 -7.04
N GLY A 137 -6.18 14.85 -5.92
CA GLY A 137 -5.01 15.31 -5.20
C GLY A 137 -4.24 14.15 -4.55
N ALA A 138 -2.93 14.31 -4.36
CA ALA A 138 -2.04 13.26 -3.89
C ALA A 138 -2.46 12.62 -2.55
N GLY A 139 -3.10 13.38 -1.67
CA GLY A 139 -3.56 12.92 -0.36
C GLY A 139 -4.88 12.14 -0.36
N VAL A 140 -5.58 12.02 -1.49
CA VAL A 140 -6.86 11.31 -1.59
C VAL A 140 -6.67 9.81 -1.33
N MET A 141 -7.45 9.28 -0.39
CA MET A 141 -7.47 7.87 0.00
C MET A 141 -8.58 7.10 -0.72
N VAL A 142 -8.41 5.78 -0.83
CA VAL A 142 -9.33 4.85 -1.50
C VAL A 142 -10.79 5.05 -1.06
N GLY A 143 -11.06 5.14 0.26
CA GLY A 143 -12.42 5.33 0.76
C GLY A 143 -13.07 6.66 0.36
N GLU A 144 -12.28 7.73 0.28
CA GLU A 144 -12.75 9.06 -0.15
C GLU A 144 -13.08 9.05 -1.66
N LEU A 145 -12.22 8.41 -2.46
CA LEU A 145 -12.43 8.25 -3.90
C LEU A 145 -13.67 7.41 -4.20
N TYR A 146 -13.83 6.24 -3.56
CA TYR A 146 -15.00 5.38 -3.78
C TYR A 146 -16.31 6.07 -3.36
N ALA A 147 -16.33 6.79 -2.24
CA ALA A 147 -17.50 7.57 -1.84
C ALA A 147 -17.86 8.64 -2.88
N ALA A 148 -16.87 9.37 -3.40
CA ALA A 148 -17.08 10.43 -4.39
C ALA A 148 -17.48 9.91 -5.78
N ALA A 149 -17.03 8.71 -6.16
CA ALA A 149 -17.35 8.04 -7.42
C ALA A 149 -18.73 7.35 -7.38
N ALA A 150 -19.03 6.60 -6.32
CA ALA A 150 -20.31 5.92 -6.16
C ALA A 150 -21.49 6.92 -6.12
N ALA A 151 -21.28 8.11 -5.53
CA ALA A 151 -22.25 9.21 -5.55
C ALA A 151 -22.60 9.71 -6.96
N ARG A 152 -21.76 9.41 -7.98
CA ARG A 152 -21.98 9.71 -9.39
C ARG A 152 -22.39 8.48 -10.22
N GLY A 153 -22.51 7.31 -9.60
CA GLY A 153 -22.71 6.04 -10.31
C GLY A 153 -21.49 5.64 -11.16
N LEU A 154 -20.29 5.99 -10.68
CA LEU A 154 -19.01 5.64 -11.28
C LEU A 154 -18.19 4.75 -10.35
N ILE A 155 -17.28 3.98 -10.94
CA ILE A 155 -16.22 3.23 -10.27
C ILE A 155 -14.87 3.62 -10.87
N VAL A 156 -13.80 3.48 -10.08
CA VAL A 156 -12.42 3.82 -10.48
C VAL A 156 -11.53 2.69 -9.97
N VAL A 157 -10.55 2.26 -10.74
CA VAL A 157 -9.66 1.15 -10.32
C VAL A 157 -8.71 1.65 -9.23
N ALA A 158 -8.95 1.21 -8.00
CA ALA A 158 -8.15 1.53 -6.83
C ALA A 158 -8.03 0.33 -5.88
N GLY A 159 -7.31 0.50 -4.77
CA GLY A 159 -7.05 -0.57 -3.80
C GLY A 159 -8.30 -1.00 -3.02
N GLU A 160 -8.12 -1.98 -2.14
CA GLU A 160 -9.18 -2.45 -1.24
C GLU A 160 -9.20 -1.66 0.08
N CYS A 161 -8.04 -1.57 0.76
CA CYS A 161 -7.91 -0.92 2.07
C CYS A 161 -8.21 0.58 1.99
N SER A 162 -9.20 1.05 2.75
CA SER A 162 -9.77 2.38 2.57
C SER A 162 -8.83 3.54 2.93
N THR A 163 -7.76 3.28 3.68
CA THR A 163 -6.72 4.23 4.11
C THR A 163 -5.51 4.30 3.16
N VAL A 164 -5.49 3.54 2.07
CA VAL A 164 -4.42 3.63 1.06
C VAL A 164 -4.55 4.94 0.27
N GLY A 165 -3.46 5.69 0.14
CA GLY A 165 -3.41 6.90 -0.67
C GLY A 165 -3.27 6.57 -2.16
N VAL A 166 -4.29 6.87 -2.96
CA VAL A 166 -4.46 6.34 -4.33
C VAL A 166 -3.31 6.78 -5.25
N ALA A 167 -3.06 8.09 -5.34
CA ALA A 167 -1.99 8.65 -6.17
C ALA A 167 -0.57 8.49 -5.57
N GLY A 168 -0.43 7.85 -4.41
CA GLY A 168 0.85 7.57 -3.77
C GLY A 168 1.55 6.33 -4.35
N GLY A 169 2.27 5.60 -3.48
CA GLY A 169 2.95 4.36 -3.85
C GLY A 169 2.03 3.29 -4.45
N TYR A 170 0.73 3.30 -4.09
CA TYR A 170 -0.28 2.41 -4.69
C TYR A 170 -0.25 2.46 -6.23
N LEU A 171 -0.60 3.61 -6.81
CA LEU A 171 -0.56 3.85 -8.25
C LEU A 171 0.87 3.72 -8.78
N GLN A 172 1.84 4.36 -8.13
CA GLN A 172 3.21 4.45 -8.69
C GLN A 172 3.95 3.11 -8.73
N GLY A 173 3.55 2.12 -7.92
CA GLY A 173 4.05 0.74 -7.94
C GLY A 173 3.22 -0.24 -8.78
N GLY A 174 2.19 0.20 -9.49
CA GLY A 174 1.32 -0.63 -10.34
C GLY A 174 -0.16 -0.58 -9.96
N GLY A 175 -0.46 -0.75 -8.67
CA GLY A 175 -1.80 -0.66 -8.11
C GLY A 175 -2.73 -1.80 -8.53
N VAL A 176 -2.69 -2.90 -7.78
CA VAL A 176 -3.66 -4.01 -7.92
C VAL A 176 -4.98 -3.63 -7.26
N SER A 177 -6.10 -3.95 -7.90
CA SER A 177 -7.43 -3.90 -7.30
C SER A 177 -7.97 -5.31 -7.14
N THR A 178 -8.13 -5.76 -5.89
CA THR A 178 -8.77 -7.05 -5.53
C THR A 178 -10.08 -7.27 -6.30
N VAL A 179 -10.84 -6.19 -6.46
CA VAL A 179 -12.17 -6.19 -7.06
C VAL A 179 -12.09 -5.94 -8.56
N LEU A 180 -11.38 -4.91 -9.03
CA LEU A 180 -11.57 -4.43 -10.41
C LEU A 180 -10.50 -4.88 -11.42
N SER A 181 -9.34 -5.38 -10.98
CA SER A 181 -8.20 -5.54 -11.90
C SER A 181 -8.35 -6.63 -12.97
N PRO A 182 -8.90 -7.82 -12.70
CA PRO A 182 -9.17 -8.81 -13.76
C PRO A 182 -10.15 -8.33 -14.84
N MET A 183 -11.03 -7.37 -14.54
CA MET A 183 -11.99 -6.80 -15.49
C MET A 183 -11.45 -5.59 -16.26
N TYR A 184 -10.67 -4.72 -15.61
CA TYR A 184 -10.27 -3.43 -16.16
C TYR A 184 -8.75 -3.26 -16.40
N GLY A 185 -7.90 -3.94 -15.63
CA GLY A 185 -6.45 -3.81 -15.66
C GLY A 185 -5.86 -3.32 -14.33
N LEU A 186 -4.57 -3.01 -14.31
CA LEU A 186 -3.93 -2.39 -13.14
C LEU A 186 -4.30 -0.91 -13.05
N ALA A 187 -4.20 -0.29 -11.87
CA ALA A 187 -4.47 1.14 -11.71
C ALA A 187 -3.58 2.00 -12.63
N VAL A 188 -2.32 1.59 -12.86
CA VAL A 188 -1.43 2.23 -13.85
C VAL A 188 -1.96 2.21 -15.28
N ASP A 189 -2.78 1.23 -15.66
CA ASP A 189 -3.35 1.11 -17.01
C ASP A 189 -4.45 2.15 -17.27
N HIS A 190 -4.84 2.91 -16.24
CA HIS A 190 -5.91 3.89 -16.29
C HIS A 190 -5.46 5.32 -15.98
N VAL A 191 -4.18 5.54 -15.69
CA VAL A 191 -3.63 6.88 -15.50
C VAL A 191 -3.56 7.58 -16.85
N LEU A 192 -4.13 8.78 -16.91
CA LEU A 192 -4.16 9.65 -18.09
C LEU A 192 -3.12 10.76 -17.99
N GLU A 193 -2.86 11.24 -16.77
CA GLU A 193 -1.99 12.39 -16.51
C GLU A 193 -1.53 12.41 -15.05
N LEU A 194 -0.32 12.90 -14.81
CA LEU A 194 0.26 13.11 -13.47
C LEU A 194 0.84 14.52 -13.36
N GLU A 195 0.47 15.25 -12.30
CA GLU A 195 1.15 16.49 -11.93
C GLU A 195 2.26 16.15 -10.92
N VAL A 196 3.47 16.64 -11.16
CA VAL A 196 4.69 16.21 -10.45
C VAL A 196 5.58 17.40 -10.13
N VAL A 197 6.09 17.47 -8.90
CA VAL A 197 7.22 18.35 -8.55
C VAL A 197 8.54 17.60 -8.73
N THR A 198 9.38 18.10 -9.64
CA THR A 198 10.68 17.52 -10.01
C THR A 198 11.74 17.73 -8.93
N ALA A 199 12.92 17.10 -9.07
CA ALA A 199 14.05 17.32 -8.14
C ALA A 199 14.60 18.75 -8.19
N GLN A 200 14.28 19.49 -9.26
CA GLN A 200 14.61 20.89 -9.45
C GLN A 200 13.65 21.82 -8.70
N GLY A 201 12.51 21.27 -8.23
CA GLY A 201 11.41 21.98 -7.60
C GLY A 201 10.52 22.69 -8.60
N GLU A 202 10.36 22.14 -9.80
CA GLU A 202 9.51 22.65 -10.88
C GLU A 202 8.25 21.78 -10.99
N ILE A 203 7.12 22.36 -11.38
CA ILE A 203 5.87 21.61 -11.60
C ILE A 203 5.84 21.20 -13.07
N VAL A 204 5.67 19.91 -13.33
CA VAL A 204 5.47 19.36 -14.68
C VAL A 204 4.20 18.52 -14.73
N THR A 205 3.59 18.46 -15.91
CA THR A 205 2.44 17.60 -16.21
C THR A 205 2.92 16.49 -17.13
N ALA A 206 3.01 15.26 -16.64
CA ALA A 206 3.49 14.11 -17.39
C ALA A 206 2.32 13.27 -17.91
N ASN A 207 2.26 13.04 -19.22
CA ASN A 207 1.24 12.23 -19.91
C ASN A 207 1.79 11.68 -21.25
N GLU A 208 0.93 11.20 -22.14
CA GLU A 208 1.34 10.64 -23.45
C GLU A 208 1.83 11.70 -24.48
N TYR A 209 1.64 13.00 -24.22
CA TYR A 209 2.00 14.11 -25.12
C TYR A 209 3.21 14.92 -24.65
N GLN A 210 3.54 14.86 -23.35
CA GLN A 210 4.62 15.61 -22.73
C GLN A 210 5.24 14.83 -21.56
N TYR A 211 6.57 14.80 -21.51
CA TYR A 211 7.36 14.07 -20.51
C TYR A 211 6.93 12.59 -20.41
N ASP A 212 6.82 11.94 -21.56
CA ASP A 212 6.37 10.56 -21.74
C ASP A 212 7.29 9.55 -21.04
N ASP A 213 8.59 9.86 -20.95
CA ASP A 213 9.59 9.13 -20.20
C ASP A 213 9.28 9.12 -18.68
N LEU A 214 8.99 10.29 -18.09
CA LEU A 214 8.59 10.44 -16.70
C LEU A 214 7.21 9.82 -16.45
N PHE A 215 6.27 10.00 -17.37
CA PHE A 215 4.93 9.41 -17.29
C PHE A 215 4.99 7.88 -17.27
N TRP A 216 5.79 7.28 -18.15
CA TRP A 216 6.05 5.84 -18.18
C TRP A 216 6.69 5.36 -16.87
N ALA A 217 7.71 6.07 -16.37
CA ALA A 217 8.43 5.70 -15.15
C ALA A 217 7.56 5.80 -13.88
N LEU A 218 6.67 6.79 -13.79
CA LEU A 218 5.72 6.93 -12.68
C LEU A 218 4.57 5.90 -12.72
N ARG A 219 4.40 5.18 -13.83
CA ARG A 219 3.38 4.13 -14.02
C ARG A 219 3.97 2.73 -13.81
N GLY A 220 4.60 2.49 -12.65
CA GLY A 220 5.14 1.18 -12.25
C GLY A 220 6.54 1.19 -11.63
N GLY A 221 7.33 2.23 -11.90
CA GLY A 221 8.71 2.39 -11.42
C GLY A 221 8.89 2.61 -9.91
N GLY A 222 7.80 2.62 -9.14
CA GLY A 222 7.81 2.73 -7.68
C GLY A 222 7.70 4.17 -7.19
N GLY A 223 6.95 4.35 -6.10
CA GLY A 223 6.67 5.65 -5.53
C GLY A 223 7.89 6.31 -4.87
N GLY A 224 8.03 7.63 -5.07
CA GLY A 224 8.99 8.44 -4.32
C GLY A 224 10.44 8.42 -4.81
N THR A 225 10.72 7.96 -6.04
CA THR A 225 12.05 8.06 -6.68
C THR A 225 12.14 9.10 -7.80
N TYR A 226 11.07 9.37 -8.56
CA TYR A 226 11.13 10.29 -9.72
C TYR A 226 10.77 11.75 -9.40
N GLY A 227 9.96 11.97 -8.37
CA GLY A 227 9.40 13.28 -8.04
C GLY A 227 8.30 13.17 -6.98
N VAL A 228 7.75 14.31 -6.58
CA VAL A 228 6.56 14.36 -5.72
C VAL A 228 5.32 14.48 -6.60
N VAL A 229 4.59 13.37 -6.80
CA VAL A 229 3.27 13.42 -7.45
C VAL A 229 2.31 14.23 -6.58
N THR A 230 1.66 15.23 -7.17
CA THR A 230 0.72 16.16 -6.50
C THR A 230 -0.73 15.94 -6.93
N LYS A 231 -0.95 15.49 -8.17
CA LYS A 231 -2.26 15.07 -8.69
C LYS A 231 -2.11 13.87 -9.62
N ALA A 232 -3.16 13.06 -9.70
CA ALA A 232 -3.30 12.04 -10.72
C ALA A 232 -4.68 12.13 -11.38
N THR A 233 -4.74 12.06 -12.71
CA THR A 233 -6.00 11.90 -13.45
C THR A 233 -6.12 10.47 -13.92
N MET A 234 -7.22 9.81 -13.58
CA MET A 234 -7.49 8.39 -13.86
C MET A 234 -8.82 8.22 -14.59
N ARG A 235 -8.92 7.22 -15.47
CA ARG A 235 -10.19 6.82 -16.11
C ARG A 235 -11.22 6.40 -15.06
N ALA A 236 -12.45 6.84 -15.25
CA ALA A 236 -13.62 6.40 -14.48
C ALA A 236 -14.54 5.57 -15.36
N PHE A 237 -15.18 4.56 -14.79
CA PHE A 237 -16.07 3.64 -15.47
C PHE A 237 -17.47 3.74 -14.89
N ARG A 238 -18.49 3.34 -15.65
CA ARG A 238 -19.85 3.22 -15.11
C ARG A 238 -19.90 2.12 -14.07
N ASP A 239 -20.63 2.37 -12.99
CA ASP A 239 -20.90 1.37 -11.95
C ASP A 239 -21.77 0.24 -12.53
N ILE A 240 -21.47 -1.01 -12.13
CA ILE A 240 -22.00 -2.25 -12.71
C ILE A 240 -22.54 -3.18 -11.61
N PRO A 241 -23.50 -4.06 -11.91
CA PRO A 241 -23.94 -5.07 -10.95
C PRO A 241 -22.86 -6.14 -10.70
N ALA A 242 -22.96 -6.82 -9.57
CA ALA A 242 -22.12 -7.96 -9.21
C ALA A 242 -22.84 -8.92 -8.26
N VAL A 243 -22.51 -10.21 -8.37
CA VAL A 243 -22.89 -11.26 -7.43
C VAL A 243 -21.65 -11.69 -6.66
N ILE A 244 -21.73 -11.72 -5.33
CA ILE A 244 -20.59 -11.92 -4.43
C ILE A 244 -20.87 -13.13 -3.52
N PRO A 245 -20.45 -14.34 -3.91
CA PRO A 245 -20.39 -15.48 -3.00
C PRO A 245 -19.16 -15.38 -2.10
N THR A 246 -19.37 -15.54 -0.79
CA THR A 246 -18.32 -15.60 0.23
C THR A 246 -18.46 -16.90 1.02
N VAL A 247 -17.37 -17.64 1.20
CA VAL A 247 -17.30 -18.82 2.09
C VAL A 247 -16.20 -18.61 3.12
N HIS A 248 -16.56 -18.70 4.40
CA HIS A 248 -15.63 -18.65 5.52
C HIS A 248 -15.70 -19.94 6.33
N PHE A 249 -14.55 -20.52 6.66
CA PHE A 249 -14.48 -21.66 7.59
C PHE A 249 -13.30 -21.55 8.54
N ILE A 250 -13.45 -22.12 9.73
CA ILE A 250 -12.39 -22.23 10.75
C ILE A 250 -12.15 -23.72 11.00
N TYR A 251 -10.89 -24.11 11.12
CA TYR A 251 -10.49 -25.50 11.29
C TYR A 251 -9.35 -25.62 12.32
N PRO A 252 -9.39 -26.58 13.28
CA PRO A 252 -8.47 -26.53 14.42
C PRO A 252 -6.98 -26.75 14.12
N ARG A 253 -6.63 -27.41 13.00
CA ARG A 253 -5.24 -27.81 12.68
C ARG A 253 -5.01 -27.93 11.18
N ALA A 254 -3.87 -27.44 10.67
CA ALA A 254 -3.46 -27.58 9.27
C ALA A 254 -2.97 -29.01 8.90
N ASN A 255 -3.88 -29.99 9.00
CA ASN A 255 -3.64 -31.38 8.58
C ASN A 255 -4.01 -31.61 7.10
N ASP A 256 -3.91 -32.86 6.63
CA ASP A 256 -4.23 -33.23 5.24
C ASP A 256 -5.64 -32.83 4.80
N VAL A 257 -6.64 -32.88 5.69
CA VAL A 257 -8.03 -32.48 5.38
C VAL A 257 -8.12 -30.97 5.17
N PHE A 258 -7.45 -30.18 6.02
CA PHE A 258 -7.35 -28.73 5.84
C PHE A 258 -6.70 -28.37 4.50
N TRP A 259 -5.54 -28.96 4.18
CA TRP A 259 -4.84 -28.66 2.93
C TRP A 259 -5.59 -29.20 1.70
N GLN A 260 -6.36 -30.29 1.83
CA GLN A 260 -7.29 -30.71 0.78
C GLN A 260 -8.42 -29.69 0.56
N ALA A 261 -8.97 -29.09 1.63
CA ALA A 261 -9.95 -28.01 1.53
C ALA A 261 -9.36 -26.75 0.88
N VAL A 262 -8.15 -26.32 1.29
CA VAL A 262 -7.43 -25.23 0.62
C VAL A 262 -7.22 -25.54 -0.86
N ALA A 263 -6.82 -26.77 -1.22
CA ALA A 263 -6.66 -27.15 -2.63
C ALA A 263 -7.98 -27.11 -3.44
N GLN A 264 -9.15 -27.32 -2.81
CA GLN A 264 -10.44 -27.07 -3.46
C GLN A 264 -10.74 -25.59 -3.60
N VAL A 265 -10.40 -24.76 -2.61
CA VAL A 265 -10.52 -23.29 -2.69
C VAL A 265 -9.69 -22.74 -3.85
N VAL A 266 -8.46 -23.23 -4.05
CA VAL A 266 -7.63 -22.86 -5.21
C VAL A 266 -8.30 -23.24 -6.54
N ARG A 267 -8.81 -24.48 -6.64
CA ARG A 267 -9.50 -24.96 -7.86
C ARG A 267 -10.80 -24.21 -8.16
N LEU A 268 -11.60 -23.92 -7.13
CA LEU A 268 -12.84 -23.15 -7.24
C LEU A 268 -12.56 -21.71 -7.68
N THR A 269 -11.53 -21.08 -7.12
CA THR A 269 -11.07 -19.76 -7.55
C THR A 269 -10.70 -19.79 -9.03
N GLN A 270 -9.88 -20.76 -9.45
CA GLN A 270 -9.47 -20.90 -10.84
C GLN A 270 -10.64 -21.17 -11.80
N SER A 271 -11.62 -22.01 -11.45
CA SER A 271 -12.78 -22.27 -12.32
C SER A 271 -13.73 -21.08 -12.44
N MET A 272 -13.78 -20.20 -11.42
CA MET A 272 -14.62 -19.01 -11.42
C MET A 272 -13.94 -17.73 -11.96
N SER A 273 -12.60 -17.74 -12.13
CA SER A 273 -11.80 -16.63 -12.66
C SER A 273 -11.90 -16.50 -14.19
N VAL A 274 -13.13 -16.39 -14.69
CA VAL A 274 -13.48 -16.26 -16.12
C VAL A 274 -14.17 -14.93 -16.39
N ASN A 275 -14.17 -14.47 -17.65
CA ASN A 275 -14.89 -13.25 -18.08
C ASN A 275 -14.58 -11.97 -17.26
N GLY A 276 -13.36 -11.86 -16.71
CA GLY A 276 -12.94 -10.75 -15.86
C GLY A 276 -13.44 -10.82 -14.41
N ASN A 277 -14.13 -11.90 -14.01
CA ASN A 277 -14.44 -12.16 -12.61
C ASN A 277 -13.16 -12.11 -11.77
N SER A 278 -13.26 -11.50 -10.60
CA SER A 278 -12.15 -11.32 -9.67
C SER A 278 -12.47 -11.98 -8.33
N GLY A 279 -11.53 -11.92 -7.39
CA GLY A 279 -11.73 -12.49 -6.08
C GLY A 279 -10.47 -12.53 -5.26
N GLN A 280 -10.63 -12.99 -4.04
CA GLN A 280 -9.58 -13.16 -3.06
C GLN A 280 -9.84 -14.40 -2.23
N TYR A 281 -8.77 -15.07 -1.81
CA TYR A 281 -8.86 -15.93 -0.65
C TYR A 281 -7.72 -15.69 0.32
N ILE A 282 -8.04 -15.77 1.60
CA ILE A 282 -7.10 -15.65 2.71
C ILE A 282 -6.99 -17.02 3.38
N VAL A 283 -5.77 -17.50 3.60
CA VAL A 283 -5.45 -18.65 4.45
C VAL A 283 -4.65 -18.11 5.64
N GLY A 284 -5.24 -18.08 6.83
CA GLY A 284 -4.63 -17.45 8.00
C GLY A 284 -4.60 -18.33 9.23
N HIS A 285 -3.64 -18.05 10.11
CA HIS A 285 -3.47 -18.72 11.39
C HIS A 285 -3.91 -17.77 12.51
N LEU A 286 -4.97 -18.13 13.25
CA LEU A 286 -5.53 -17.29 14.31
C LEU A 286 -4.67 -17.33 15.58
N PRO A 287 -4.73 -16.28 16.45
CA PRO A 287 -4.05 -16.25 17.74
C PRO A 287 -4.38 -17.42 18.69
N ASN A 288 -5.49 -18.14 18.48
CA ASN A 288 -5.88 -19.33 19.23
C ASN A 288 -5.37 -20.65 18.59
N TYR A 289 -4.41 -20.58 17.67
CA TYR A 289 -3.84 -21.70 16.90
C TYR A 289 -4.81 -22.44 15.97
N HIS A 290 -6.04 -21.94 15.79
CA HIS A 290 -6.93 -22.42 14.75
C HIS A 290 -6.56 -21.80 13.41
N TRP A 291 -6.89 -22.47 12.32
CA TRP A 291 -6.71 -21.98 10.97
C TRP A 291 -8.04 -21.48 10.45
N TYR A 292 -8.01 -20.48 9.57
CA TYR A 292 -9.20 -20.04 8.87
C TYR A 292 -8.93 -19.89 7.38
N VAL A 293 -10.00 -20.04 6.61
CA VAL A 293 -10.05 -19.60 5.22
C VAL A 293 -11.21 -18.63 5.06
N ASN A 294 -10.97 -17.54 4.34
CA ASN A 294 -12.02 -16.67 3.84
C ASN A 294 -11.85 -16.56 2.33
N TRP A 295 -12.83 -17.02 1.56
CA TRP A 295 -12.84 -17.01 0.10
C TRP A 295 -14.01 -16.16 -0.39
N THR A 296 -13.75 -15.29 -1.36
CA THR A 296 -14.74 -14.37 -1.94
C THR A 296 -14.47 -14.22 -3.44
N MET A 297 -15.51 -14.28 -4.27
CA MET A 297 -15.43 -13.90 -5.69
C MET A 297 -16.36 -12.74 -6.00
N PHE A 298 -16.05 -11.98 -7.05
CA PHE A 298 -16.91 -10.98 -7.65
C PHE A 298 -17.26 -11.45 -9.06
N VAL A 299 -18.53 -11.82 -9.25
CA VAL A 299 -19.05 -12.33 -10.52
C VAL A 299 -19.85 -11.23 -11.21
N TRP A 300 -19.39 -10.79 -12.38
CA TRP A 300 -20.00 -9.66 -13.11
C TRP A 300 -21.21 -10.07 -13.94
N ASP A 301 -21.22 -11.30 -14.44
CA ASP A 301 -22.33 -11.86 -15.20
C ASP A 301 -23.41 -12.41 -14.26
N ALA A 302 -24.29 -11.51 -13.80
CA ALA A 302 -25.46 -11.83 -12.99
C ALA A 302 -26.50 -12.69 -13.71
N GLY A 303 -26.34 -12.97 -15.01
CA GLY A 303 -27.15 -13.93 -15.78
C GLY A 303 -26.53 -15.33 -15.86
N SER A 304 -25.33 -15.54 -15.30
CA SER A 304 -24.64 -16.83 -15.33
C SER A 304 -25.00 -17.72 -14.15
N ASN A 305 -25.29 -19.00 -14.43
CA ASN A 305 -25.48 -20.02 -13.39
C ASN A 305 -24.16 -20.40 -12.67
N LEU A 306 -23.06 -19.67 -12.88
CA LEU A 306 -21.71 -20.05 -12.44
C LEU A 306 -21.64 -20.27 -10.93
N VAL A 307 -22.29 -19.42 -10.13
CA VAL A 307 -22.34 -19.55 -8.67
C VAL A 307 -23.12 -20.81 -8.27
N GLU A 308 -24.25 -21.07 -8.93
CA GLU A 308 -25.16 -22.19 -8.65
C GLU A 308 -24.57 -23.54 -9.06
N GLU A 309 -23.72 -23.55 -10.08
CA GLU A 309 -23.01 -24.74 -10.54
C GLU A 309 -21.73 -25.03 -9.72
N GLN A 310 -20.96 -24.00 -9.36
CA GLN A 310 -19.63 -24.18 -8.75
C GLN A 310 -19.65 -24.23 -7.22
N ILE A 311 -20.51 -23.48 -6.53
CA ILE A 311 -20.53 -23.41 -5.06
C ILE A 311 -21.08 -24.69 -4.40
N PRO A 312 -22.25 -25.25 -4.78
CA PRO A 312 -22.81 -26.40 -4.08
C PRO A 312 -21.91 -27.66 -4.08
N PRO A 313 -21.13 -27.99 -5.13
CA PRO A 313 -20.11 -29.03 -5.06
C PRO A 313 -19.04 -28.78 -3.99
N PHE A 314 -18.58 -27.54 -3.82
CA PHE A 314 -17.60 -27.18 -2.80
C PHE A 314 -18.18 -27.25 -1.38
N LEU A 315 -19.40 -26.74 -1.16
CA LEU A 315 -20.06 -26.85 0.15
C LEU A 315 -20.28 -28.31 0.55
N ARG A 316 -20.74 -29.18 -0.36
CA ARG A 316 -20.85 -30.63 -0.11
C ARG A 316 -19.53 -31.31 0.20
N PHE A 317 -18.41 -30.81 -0.34
CA PHE A 317 -17.08 -31.28 0.04
C PHE A 317 -16.75 -30.91 1.50
N LEU A 318 -17.07 -29.70 1.94
CA LEU A 318 -16.90 -29.28 3.34
C LEU A 318 -17.80 -30.11 4.28
N ASP A 319 -19.07 -30.30 3.92
CA ASP A 319 -20.04 -31.15 4.66
C ASP A 319 -19.50 -32.58 4.84
N TRP A 320 -18.96 -33.19 3.77
CA TRP A 320 -18.42 -34.55 3.77
C TRP A 320 -17.26 -34.74 4.76
N PHE A 321 -16.42 -33.72 4.93
CA PHE A 321 -15.31 -33.72 5.88
C PHE A 321 -15.69 -33.17 7.27
N GLY A 322 -16.94 -32.78 7.49
CA GLY A 322 -17.40 -32.19 8.76
C GLY A 322 -16.76 -30.84 9.06
N ILE A 323 -16.43 -30.05 8.03
CA ILE A 323 -15.89 -28.70 8.18
C ILE A 323 -17.07 -27.73 8.31
N GLU A 324 -17.23 -27.10 9.48
CA GLU A 324 -18.23 -26.04 9.66
C GLU A 324 -17.84 -24.77 8.89
N TYR A 325 -18.80 -24.22 8.13
CA TYR A 325 -18.60 -23.01 7.32
C TYR A 325 -19.78 -22.03 7.46
N GLN A 326 -19.50 -20.79 7.10
CA GLN A 326 -20.48 -19.75 6.82
C GLN A 326 -20.45 -19.51 5.31
N TYR A 327 -21.63 -19.49 4.68
CA TYR A 327 -21.79 -19.12 3.28
C TYR A 327 -22.73 -17.91 3.19
N GLU A 328 -22.29 -16.87 2.51
CA GLU A 328 -23.07 -15.68 2.20
C GLU A 328 -23.10 -15.49 0.69
N LEU A 329 -24.25 -15.07 0.16
CA LEU A 329 -24.41 -14.65 -1.22
C LEU A 329 -25.03 -13.26 -1.22
N ALA A 330 -24.26 -12.26 -1.66
CA ALA A 330 -24.71 -10.88 -1.71
C ALA A 330 -24.83 -10.41 -3.17
N GLU A 331 -25.97 -9.83 -3.52
CA GLU A 331 -26.21 -9.22 -4.82
C GLU A 331 -26.15 -7.70 -4.72
N TYR A 332 -25.36 -7.09 -5.60
CA TYR A 332 -25.26 -5.64 -5.72
C TYR A 332 -25.73 -5.25 -7.12
N SER A 333 -26.75 -4.40 -7.22
CA SER A 333 -27.13 -3.77 -8.49
C SER A 333 -26.09 -2.74 -8.98
N LYS A 334 -25.17 -2.36 -8.07
CA LYS A 334 -24.05 -1.43 -8.24
C LYS A 334 -22.93 -1.80 -7.28
N ILE A 335 -21.80 -2.29 -7.79
CA ILE A 335 -20.63 -2.68 -7.00
C ILE A 335 -20.02 -1.49 -6.25
N GLY A 336 -20.23 -0.25 -6.70
CA GLY A 336 -19.85 0.96 -5.97
C GLY A 336 -20.33 0.97 -4.51
N ALA A 337 -21.51 0.41 -4.22
CA ALA A 337 -22.00 0.29 -2.85
C ALA A 337 -21.13 -0.64 -1.98
N PHE A 338 -20.65 -1.77 -2.51
CA PHE A 338 -19.69 -2.64 -1.82
C PHE A 338 -18.34 -1.92 -1.60
N LEU A 339 -17.85 -1.22 -2.63
CA LEU A 339 -16.57 -0.49 -2.59
C LEU A 339 -16.58 0.64 -1.55
N THR A 340 -17.73 1.28 -1.29
CA THR A 340 -17.86 2.29 -0.23
C THR A 340 -17.86 1.74 1.19
N VAL A 341 -18.02 0.43 1.40
CA VAL A 341 -17.94 -0.17 2.74
C VAL A 341 -16.48 -0.12 3.21
N PRO A 342 -16.16 0.58 4.32
CA PRO A 342 -14.77 0.70 4.77
C PRO A 342 -14.11 -0.66 5.00
N LYS A 343 -12.99 -0.90 4.34
CA LYS A 343 -12.18 -2.13 4.44
C LYS A 343 -10.89 -1.83 5.20
N GLN A 344 -10.54 -2.77 6.09
CA GLN A 344 -9.34 -2.80 6.92
C GLN A 344 -8.98 -1.46 7.59
N VAL A 345 -9.47 -1.25 8.81
CA VAL A 345 -8.92 -0.24 9.73
C VAL A 345 -7.73 -0.88 10.46
N ASP A 346 -6.65 -0.13 10.62
CA ASP A 346 -5.36 -0.57 11.16
C ASP A 346 -5.45 -1.48 12.40
N ILE A 347 -4.66 -2.56 12.42
CA ILE A 347 -4.60 -3.51 13.54
C ILE A 347 -3.58 -2.98 14.55
N GLY A 348 -3.99 -1.97 15.31
CA GLY A 348 -3.18 -1.40 16.39
C GLY A 348 -2.66 -2.46 17.38
N GLY A 349 -1.45 -2.25 17.88
CA GLY A 349 -0.78 -3.15 18.83
C GLY A 349 0.05 -4.29 18.21
N ILE A 350 -0.09 -4.61 16.92
CA ILE A 350 0.80 -5.55 16.23
C ILE A 350 1.63 -4.86 15.13
N GLY A 351 2.67 -5.57 14.70
CA GLY A 351 3.55 -5.18 13.60
C GLY A 351 3.54 -6.29 12.57
N TYR A 352 3.85 -5.95 11.32
CA TYR A 352 3.88 -6.93 10.24
C TYR A 352 4.97 -6.62 9.22
N LEU A 353 5.46 -7.69 8.58
CA LEU A 353 6.27 -7.65 7.38
C LEU A 353 5.50 -8.37 6.27
N GLN A 354 5.75 -8.00 5.02
CA GLN A 354 5.14 -8.64 3.85
C GLN A 354 6.20 -9.22 2.91
N SER A 355 5.80 -10.22 2.14
CA SER A 355 6.52 -10.70 0.96
C SER A 355 5.49 -11.20 -0.04
N SER A 356 5.81 -11.18 -1.34
CA SER A 356 4.85 -11.55 -2.38
C SER A 356 5.49 -12.29 -3.54
N VAL A 357 4.64 -13.00 -4.28
CA VAL A 357 4.99 -13.59 -5.57
C VAL A 357 3.77 -13.56 -6.48
N VAL A 358 3.96 -13.08 -7.71
CA VAL A 358 3.02 -13.19 -8.81
C VAL A 358 3.14 -14.59 -9.40
N ILE A 359 2.04 -15.27 -9.66
CA ILE A 359 2.02 -16.63 -10.23
C ILE A 359 1.52 -16.57 -11.67
N SER A 360 2.25 -17.16 -12.60
CA SER A 360 1.90 -17.16 -14.02
C SER A 360 0.63 -17.96 -14.34
N GLU A 361 -0.05 -17.57 -15.41
CA GLU A 361 -1.16 -18.31 -15.98
C GLU A 361 -0.73 -19.72 -16.46
N SER A 362 0.49 -19.84 -16.99
CA SER A 362 1.08 -21.13 -17.39
C SER A 362 1.31 -22.08 -16.21
N PHE A 363 1.74 -21.58 -15.04
CA PHE A 363 1.82 -22.38 -13.82
C PHE A 363 0.43 -22.88 -13.40
N MET A 364 -0.56 -21.99 -13.31
CA MET A 364 -1.88 -22.34 -12.79
C MET A 364 -2.65 -23.27 -13.73
N ASN A 365 -2.54 -23.08 -15.05
CA ASN A 365 -3.18 -23.92 -16.06
C ASN A 365 -2.49 -25.29 -16.24
N SER A 366 -1.37 -25.54 -15.55
CA SER A 366 -0.77 -26.89 -15.51
C SER A 366 -1.64 -27.86 -14.68
N ILE A 367 -1.65 -29.15 -15.06
CA ILE A 367 -2.43 -30.21 -14.40
C ILE A 367 -2.22 -30.27 -12.87
N ALA A 368 -1.02 -29.88 -12.41
CA ALA A 368 -0.63 -29.91 -11.01
C ALA A 368 -0.63 -28.52 -10.34
N GLY A 369 -0.98 -27.43 -11.03
CA GLY A 369 -0.81 -26.04 -10.57
C GLY A 369 -1.41 -25.77 -9.19
N ALA A 370 -2.72 -26.00 -9.03
CA ALA A 370 -3.41 -25.81 -7.76
C ALA A 370 -2.84 -26.67 -6.60
N SER A 371 -2.44 -27.92 -6.90
CA SER A 371 -1.85 -28.82 -5.91
C SER A 371 -0.41 -28.42 -5.54
N ARG A 372 0.40 -27.95 -6.51
CA ARG A 372 1.74 -27.39 -6.27
C ARG A 372 1.68 -26.13 -5.42
N LEU A 373 0.76 -25.21 -5.73
CA LEU A 373 0.57 -23.98 -4.96
C LEU A 373 0.24 -24.30 -3.49
N THR A 374 -0.74 -25.18 -3.28
CA THR A 374 -1.15 -25.61 -1.94
C THR A 374 -0.02 -26.33 -1.19
N ALA A 375 0.75 -27.18 -1.87
CA ALA A 375 1.90 -27.89 -1.30
C ALA A 375 3.12 -26.97 -1.01
N SER A 376 3.14 -25.76 -1.55
CA SER A 376 4.09 -24.71 -1.14
C SER A 376 3.57 -23.92 0.06
N PHE A 377 2.26 -23.61 0.11
CA PHE A 377 1.66 -22.97 1.28
C PHE A 377 1.80 -23.82 2.55
N SER A 378 1.69 -25.15 2.44
CA SER A 378 1.90 -26.07 3.56
C SER A 378 3.35 -26.17 4.06
N LYS A 379 4.31 -25.48 3.43
CA LYS A 379 5.72 -25.39 3.87
C LYS A 379 6.05 -24.06 4.53
N LEU A 380 5.19 -23.04 4.38
CA LEU A 380 5.42 -21.73 4.96
C LEU A 380 5.35 -21.80 6.49
N MET A 381 6.29 -21.15 7.15
CA MET A 381 6.27 -20.95 8.61
C MET A 381 5.30 -19.80 8.91
N LEU A 382 4.07 -20.14 9.30
CA LEU A 382 3.01 -19.20 9.61
C LEU A 382 2.76 -19.20 11.11
N ASP A 383 3.32 -18.21 11.82
CA ASP A 383 3.04 -18.00 13.24
C ASP A 383 1.59 -17.53 13.46
N PRO A 384 1.03 -17.63 14.68
CA PRO A 384 -0.29 -17.08 14.98
C PRO A 384 -0.36 -15.58 14.66
N GLY A 385 -1.35 -15.20 13.85
CA GLY A 385 -1.56 -13.87 13.26
C GLY A 385 -1.04 -13.73 11.83
N ALA A 386 -0.18 -14.64 11.35
CA ALA A 386 0.27 -14.65 9.96
C ALA A 386 -0.84 -15.14 9.01
N LEU A 387 -0.84 -14.61 7.78
CA LEU A 387 -1.80 -14.96 6.74
C LEU A 387 -1.20 -14.90 5.34
N ILE A 388 -1.75 -15.72 4.45
CA ILE A 388 -1.54 -15.65 3.01
C ILE A 388 -2.81 -15.07 2.41
N THR A 389 -2.72 -13.92 1.75
CA THR A 389 -3.76 -13.38 0.88
C THR A 389 -3.42 -13.72 -0.56
N VAL A 390 -4.39 -14.24 -1.32
CA VAL A 390 -4.23 -14.50 -2.75
C VAL A 390 -5.30 -13.76 -3.51
N ASN A 391 -4.89 -12.83 -4.39
CA ASN A 391 -5.78 -12.05 -5.24
C ASN A 391 -5.78 -12.63 -6.66
N VAL A 392 -6.96 -12.69 -7.29
CA VAL A 392 -7.11 -13.06 -8.70
C VAL A 392 -6.55 -11.94 -9.60
N LEU A 393 -5.72 -12.32 -10.57
CA LEU A 393 -5.20 -11.46 -11.64
C LEU A 393 -5.71 -11.95 -13.01
N GLY A 394 -4.89 -11.85 -14.06
CA GLY A 394 -5.27 -12.24 -15.42
C GLY A 394 -6.28 -11.30 -16.06
N GLY A 395 -7.12 -11.84 -16.94
CA GLY A 395 -8.16 -11.08 -17.63
C GLY A 395 -7.58 -9.88 -18.39
N GLN A 396 -8.10 -8.68 -18.12
CA GLN A 396 -7.65 -7.46 -18.80
C GLN A 396 -6.18 -7.11 -18.52
N ILE A 397 -5.60 -7.54 -17.38
CA ILE A 397 -4.17 -7.38 -17.10
C ILE A 397 -3.31 -8.11 -18.16
N ASN A 398 -3.73 -9.32 -18.55
CA ASN A 398 -3.02 -10.11 -19.57
C ASN A 398 -3.39 -9.67 -21.00
N LEU A 399 -4.60 -9.17 -21.23
CA LEU A 399 -4.97 -8.57 -22.53
C LEU A 399 -4.15 -7.30 -22.83
N ASN A 400 -3.68 -6.59 -21.80
CA ASN A 400 -2.76 -5.46 -21.92
C ASN A 400 -1.32 -5.87 -22.32
N ALA A 401 -0.98 -7.17 -22.38
CA ALA A 401 0.33 -7.66 -22.85
C ALA A 401 0.69 -7.24 -24.29
N LYS A 402 -0.29 -6.83 -25.10
CA LYS A 402 -0.07 -6.31 -26.46
C LYS A 402 0.78 -5.05 -26.51
N ASP A 403 0.84 -4.34 -25.39
CA ASP A 403 1.67 -3.16 -25.17
C ASP A 403 2.28 -3.27 -23.76
N GLU A 404 3.10 -4.31 -23.55
CA GLU A 404 3.75 -4.57 -22.26
C GLU A 404 4.66 -3.41 -21.81
N ASP A 405 5.14 -2.61 -22.76
CA ASP A 405 5.92 -1.38 -22.57
C ASP A 405 5.08 -0.11 -22.33
N ALA A 406 3.73 -0.18 -22.32
CA ALA A 406 2.85 0.98 -22.05
C ALA A 406 3.02 1.58 -20.64
N ALA A 407 3.56 0.80 -19.72
CA ALA A 407 3.77 1.08 -18.31
C ALA A 407 5.07 0.40 -17.85
N SER A 408 5.63 0.82 -16.72
CA SER A 408 6.92 0.32 -16.21
C SER A 408 6.81 -0.77 -15.14
N VAL A 409 5.65 -1.41 -15.04
CA VAL A 409 5.45 -2.61 -14.20
C VAL A 409 6.18 -3.80 -14.82
N ASN A 410 6.70 -4.72 -14.00
CA ASN A 410 7.33 -5.95 -14.48
C ASN A 410 6.47 -6.65 -15.55
N PRO A 411 6.98 -6.96 -16.76
CA PRO A 411 6.22 -7.65 -17.80
C PRO A 411 5.55 -8.96 -17.35
N LEU A 412 6.07 -9.64 -16.31
CA LEU A 412 5.45 -10.82 -15.70
C LEU A 412 4.03 -10.57 -15.14
N TRP A 413 3.64 -9.32 -14.86
CA TRP A 413 2.25 -8.98 -14.56
C TRP A 413 1.30 -9.32 -15.71
N ARG A 414 1.78 -9.23 -16.96
CA ARG A 414 0.98 -9.40 -18.19
C ARG A 414 0.77 -10.86 -18.61
N SER A 415 1.34 -11.80 -17.88
CA SER A 415 1.15 -13.26 -18.03
C SER A 415 0.73 -13.92 -16.71
N SER A 416 0.19 -13.12 -15.78
CA SER A 416 -0.13 -13.54 -14.42
C SER A 416 -1.55 -14.09 -14.26
N SER A 417 -1.77 -14.85 -13.19
CA SER A 417 -3.10 -15.36 -12.81
C SER A 417 -3.45 -15.10 -11.35
N LEU A 418 -2.45 -15.02 -10.46
CA LEU A 418 -2.63 -14.75 -9.03
C LEU A 418 -1.52 -13.83 -8.51
N LEU A 419 -1.84 -12.97 -7.55
CA LEU A 419 -0.87 -12.33 -6.65
C LEU A 419 -0.98 -13.02 -5.29
N VAL A 420 0.08 -13.70 -4.85
CA VAL A 420 0.20 -14.26 -3.50
C VAL A 420 0.96 -13.25 -2.64
N VAL A 421 0.36 -12.84 -1.52
CA VAL A 421 0.96 -11.97 -0.50
C VAL A 421 0.97 -12.71 0.82
N LEU A 422 2.15 -12.89 1.39
CA LEU A 422 2.32 -13.34 2.77
C LEU A 422 2.44 -12.12 3.69
N MET A 423 1.67 -12.08 4.76
CA MET A 423 1.84 -11.15 5.87
C MET A 423 2.27 -11.92 7.11
N GLN A 424 3.45 -11.62 7.63
CA GLN A 424 4.01 -12.17 8.86
C GLN A 424 3.82 -11.16 9.99
N SER A 425 2.93 -11.43 10.93
CA SER A 425 2.71 -10.58 12.11
C SER A 425 3.64 -10.91 13.27
N PHE A 426 3.88 -9.94 14.16
CA PHE A 426 4.65 -10.11 15.40
C PHE A 426 4.21 -9.10 16.49
N PRO A 427 4.37 -9.45 17.78
CA PRO A 427 4.17 -8.52 18.90
C PRO A 427 5.23 -7.41 18.93
N PRO A 428 4.98 -6.29 19.64
CA PRO A 428 5.79 -5.08 19.57
C PRO A 428 7.09 -5.12 20.40
N THR A 429 7.94 -6.12 20.17
CA THR A 429 9.30 -6.19 20.75
C THR A 429 10.39 -6.32 19.68
N PRO A 430 11.61 -5.81 19.91
CA PRO A 430 12.73 -5.95 18.97
C PRO A 430 13.08 -7.40 18.64
N GLU A 431 12.97 -8.31 19.62
CA GLU A 431 13.28 -9.74 19.48
C GLU A 431 12.26 -10.40 18.54
N ALA A 432 10.98 -10.10 18.72
CA ALA A 432 9.91 -10.62 17.89
C ALA A 432 9.96 -10.04 16.46
N GLN A 433 10.28 -8.76 16.30
CA GLN A 433 10.53 -8.15 14.99
C GLN A 433 11.72 -8.82 14.28
N SER A 434 12.81 -9.07 14.99
CA SER A 434 14.00 -9.74 14.45
C SER A 434 13.69 -11.19 14.03
N ALA A 435 12.98 -11.95 14.87
CA ALA A 435 12.58 -13.32 14.56
C ALA A 435 11.63 -13.38 13.35
N ALA A 436 10.61 -12.52 13.29
CA ALA A 436 9.70 -12.44 12.15
C ALA A 436 10.42 -12.05 10.84
N HIS A 437 11.40 -11.14 10.92
CA HIS A 437 12.23 -10.78 9.78
C HIS A 437 13.11 -11.95 9.31
N GLN A 438 13.65 -12.74 10.24
CA GLN A 438 14.42 -13.92 9.90
C GLN A 438 13.55 -14.98 9.22
N THR A 439 12.39 -15.31 9.81
CA THR A 439 11.41 -16.26 9.27
C THR A 439 10.94 -15.84 7.88
N LEU A 440 10.65 -14.55 7.68
CA LEU A 440 10.24 -14.03 6.38
C LEU A 440 11.37 -14.18 5.35
N SER A 441 12.47 -13.46 5.52
CA SER A 441 13.47 -13.30 4.45
C SER A 441 14.36 -14.53 4.24
N GLN A 442 14.61 -15.34 5.28
CA GLN A 442 15.49 -16.51 5.17
C GLN A 442 14.73 -17.82 4.90
N THR A 443 13.41 -17.87 5.13
CA THR A 443 12.62 -19.11 4.94
C THR A 443 11.43 -18.90 4.01
N ASN A 444 10.50 -17.99 4.35
CA ASN A 444 9.26 -17.87 3.61
C ASN A 444 9.41 -17.24 2.22
N THR A 445 10.18 -16.16 2.07
CA THR A 445 10.45 -15.51 0.77
C THR A 445 11.11 -16.47 -0.23
N PRO A 446 12.15 -17.27 0.13
CA PRO A 446 12.66 -18.34 -0.72
C PRO A 446 11.62 -19.41 -1.11
N ILE A 447 10.71 -19.77 -0.19
CA ILE A 447 9.61 -20.72 -0.49
C ILE A 447 8.66 -20.12 -1.53
N LEU A 448 8.26 -18.85 -1.37
CA LEU A 448 7.40 -18.14 -2.33
C LEU A 448 8.06 -18.04 -3.72
N ALA A 449 9.32 -17.62 -3.80
CA ALA A 449 10.07 -17.55 -5.05
C ALA A 449 10.21 -18.91 -5.76
N SER A 450 10.23 -20.02 -4.98
CA SER A 450 10.31 -21.38 -5.54
C SER A 450 9.00 -21.92 -6.14
N ILE A 451 7.87 -21.23 -5.98
CA ILE A 451 6.56 -21.70 -6.48
C ILE A 451 6.57 -21.72 -8.01
N ASP A 452 6.93 -20.59 -8.61
CA ASP A 452 6.95 -20.35 -10.06
C ASP A 452 8.24 -19.62 -10.48
N PRO A 453 9.39 -20.33 -10.52
CA PRO A 453 10.71 -19.70 -10.63
C PRO A 453 11.02 -19.10 -12.01
N GLU A 454 10.23 -19.41 -13.04
CA GLU A 454 10.41 -18.90 -14.41
C GLU A 454 9.34 -17.87 -14.81
N GLY A 455 8.15 -17.93 -14.19
CA GLY A 455 7.03 -17.01 -14.46
C GLY A 455 6.74 -16.00 -13.34
N GLY A 456 7.41 -16.10 -12.19
CA GLY A 456 7.09 -15.32 -11.00
C GLY A 456 7.87 -14.02 -10.84
N GLY A 457 7.14 -12.92 -10.61
CA GLY A 457 7.68 -11.61 -10.22
C GLY A 457 7.29 -11.25 -8.77
N VAL A 458 7.82 -10.15 -8.23
CA VAL A 458 7.49 -9.66 -6.88
C VAL A 458 6.80 -8.30 -6.94
N TYR A 459 5.77 -8.08 -6.13
CA TYR A 459 5.06 -6.81 -6.11
C TYR A 459 5.78 -5.78 -5.25
N PHE A 460 6.36 -4.74 -5.87
CA PHE A 460 7.09 -3.66 -5.20
C PHE A 460 6.39 -3.13 -3.94
N ASN A 461 5.06 -2.97 -3.96
CA ASN A 461 4.31 -2.41 -2.84
C ASN A 461 4.13 -3.37 -1.65
N GLU A 462 4.31 -4.68 -1.84
CA GLU A 462 4.10 -5.73 -0.83
C GLU A 462 5.25 -6.76 -0.89
N ALA A 463 6.48 -6.25 -0.88
CA ALA A 463 7.71 -7.02 -1.03
C ALA A 463 8.45 -7.24 0.30
N ASP A 464 9.36 -8.20 0.30
CA ASP A 464 10.34 -8.37 1.37
C ASP A 464 11.22 -7.10 1.49
N PRO A 465 11.39 -6.51 2.70
CA PRO A 465 12.30 -5.39 2.89
C PRO A 465 13.76 -5.70 2.55
N ASP A 466 14.18 -6.97 2.66
CA ASP A 466 15.49 -7.48 2.28
C ASP A 466 15.45 -8.26 0.95
N GLN A 467 14.51 -7.92 0.05
CA GLN A 467 14.44 -8.50 -1.29
C GLN A 467 15.77 -8.42 -2.03
N SER A 468 16.43 -9.56 -2.20
CA SER A 468 17.59 -9.71 -3.08
C SER A 468 17.19 -9.60 -4.54
N ASP A 469 18.09 -9.11 -5.41
CA ASP A 469 17.84 -8.93 -6.85
C ASP A 469 16.57 -8.08 -7.13
N PHE A 470 16.34 -7.06 -6.29
CA PHE A 470 15.13 -6.24 -6.32
C PHE A 470 14.89 -5.57 -7.68
N GLN A 471 15.96 -5.22 -8.40
CA GLN A 471 15.91 -4.66 -9.75
C GLN A 471 15.11 -5.56 -10.71
N ASN A 472 15.48 -6.83 -10.78
CA ASN A 472 14.87 -7.83 -11.65
C ASN A 472 13.53 -8.33 -11.09
N ALA A 473 13.44 -8.54 -9.77
CA ALA A 473 12.22 -8.98 -9.11
C ALA A 473 11.04 -8.00 -9.31
N PHE A 474 11.28 -6.70 -9.19
CA PHE A 474 10.23 -5.67 -9.27
C PHE A 474 9.97 -5.13 -10.67
N TRP A 475 10.97 -5.14 -11.57
CA TRP A 475 10.87 -4.49 -12.89
C TRP A 475 11.44 -5.32 -14.05
N GLY A 476 12.18 -6.39 -13.79
CA GLY A 476 12.79 -7.22 -14.83
C GLY A 476 13.64 -6.39 -15.80
N HIS A 477 13.41 -6.60 -17.11
CA HIS A 477 14.17 -5.90 -18.15
C HIS A 477 13.88 -4.40 -18.26
N HIS A 478 12.79 -3.89 -17.65
CA HIS A 478 12.49 -2.46 -17.59
C HIS A 478 13.46 -1.66 -16.72
N TYR A 479 14.17 -2.33 -15.79
CA TYR A 479 15.03 -1.64 -14.82
C TYR A 479 16.06 -0.71 -15.45
N GLY A 480 16.71 -1.16 -16.53
CA GLY A 480 17.73 -0.35 -17.22
C GLY A 480 17.17 0.93 -17.84
N ARG A 481 15.89 0.96 -18.24
CA ARG A 481 15.22 2.17 -18.73
C ARG A 481 14.83 3.07 -17.54
N LEU A 482 14.25 2.49 -16.49
CA LEU A 482 13.89 3.18 -15.25
C LEU A 482 15.08 3.90 -14.61
N HIS A 483 16.25 3.27 -14.53
CA HIS A 483 17.48 3.86 -13.96
C HIS A 483 18.05 5.01 -14.81
N ARG A 484 17.97 4.93 -16.14
CA ARG A 484 18.35 6.05 -17.02
C ARG A 484 17.44 7.27 -16.83
N ILE A 485 16.12 7.05 -16.75
CA ILE A 485 15.14 8.13 -16.51
C ILE A 485 15.36 8.74 -15.13
N LYS A 486 15.66 7.92 -14.11
CA LYS A 486 16.00 8.39 -12.75
C LYS A 486 17.19 9.35 -12.79
N ASN A 487 18.27 8.97 -13.47
CA ASN A 487 19.46 9.81 -13.61
C ASN A 487 19.25 11.08 -14.46
N GLN A 488 18.26 11.10 -15.35
CA GLN A 488 17.90 12.29 -16.12
C GLN A 488 17.12 13.31 -15.26
N TRP A 489 16.15 12.85 -14.49
CA TRP A 489 15.24 13.71 -13.72
C TRP A 489 15.77 14.09 -12.34
N ASP A 490 16.52 13.19 -11.69
CA ASP A 490 17.14 13.41 -10.39
C ASP A 490 18.60 12.92 -10.36
N PRO A 491 19.51 13.56 -11.13
CA PRO A 491 20.94 13.22 -11.17
C PRO A 491 21.69 13.42 -9.84
N ALA A 492 21.07 14.09 -8.87
CA ALA A 492 21.64 14.32 -7.55
C ALA A 492 21.16 13.30 -6.50
N GLY A 493 20.18 12.45 -6.83
CA GLY A 493 19.54 11.53 -5.90
C GLY A 493 18.90 12.23 -4.71
N LEU A 494 18.12 13.29 -4.94
CA LEU A 494 17.32 13.93 -3.89
C LEU A 494 16.21 13.01 -3.36
N PHE A 495 15.64 12.17 -4.23
CA PHE A 495 14.53 11.28 -3.93
C PHE A 495 15.01 9.82 -3.87
N ILE A 496 15.27 9.28 -2.68
CA ILE A 496 15.77 7.91 -2.52
C ILE A 496 14.89 7.14 -1.55
N VAL A 497 14.44 5.96 -1.97
CA VAL A 497 13.67 5.01 -1.15
C VAL A 497 14.34 3.64 -1.15
N ARG A 498 14.17 2.88 -0.06
CA ARG A 498 14.70 1.51 0.07
C ARG A 498 14.21 0.63 -1.08
N ASN A 499 15.12 -0.09 -1.73
CA ASN A 499 14.90 -0.96 -2.89
C ASN A 499 14.13 -0.24 -4.02
N GLY A 500 14.28 1.09 -4.13
CA GLY A 500 13.79 1.90 -5.24
C GLY A 500 14.80 1.95 -6.38
N VAL A 501 14.35 2.40 -7.55
CA VAL A 501 15.24 2.61 -8.71
C VAL A 501 16.34 3.62 -8.35
N GLY A 502 17.61 3.22 -8.53
CA GLY A 502 18.79 4.03 -8.21
C GLY A 502 19.12 4.12 -6.72
N SER A 503 18.57 3.24 -5.87
CA SER A 503 18.94 3.16 -4.45
C SER A 503 20.26 2.43 -4.22
N GLU A 504 20.67 1.56 -5.13
CA GLU A 504 21.97 0.87 -5.09
C GLU A 504 23.16 1.81 -5.30
N ASP A 505 22.94 3.02 -5.81
CA ASP A 505 23.99 4.06 -5.92
C ASP A 505 24.33 4.67 -4.53
N TRP A 506 23.60 4.31 -3.47
CA TRP A 506 23.69 4.81 -2.11
C TRP A 506 23.98 3.69 -1.08
N ASP A 507 24.34 4.08 0.15
CA ASP A 507 24.52 3.14 1.26
C ASP A 507 23.20 2.44 1.66
N VAL A 508 23.29 1.40 2.50
CA VAL A 508 22.16 0.54 2.88
C VAL A 508 21.00 1.29 3.55
N GLU A 509 21.27 2.45 4.17
CA GLU A 509 20.24 3.30 4.76
C GLU A 509 19.87 4.48 3.85
N ASN A 510 20.47 4.60 2.66
CA ASN A 510 20.37 5.69 1.69
C ASN A 510 20.78 7.07 2.25
N HIS A 511 21.91 7.16 2.96
CA HIS A 511 22.44 8.44 3.48
C HIS A 511 23.56 9.05 2.63
N GLN A 512 24.47 8.25 2.08
CA GLN A 512 25.66 8.68 1.32
C GLN A 512 25.81 7.85 0.03
N PRO A 513 26.41 8.40 -1.05
CA PRO A 513 26.66 7.62 -2.27
C PRO A 513 27.72 6.53 -2.04
N GLN A 514 27.57 5.35 -2.64
CA GLN A 514 28.54 4.25 -2.49
C GLN A 514 29.96 4.62 -2.98
N SER A 515 30.06 5.51 -3.96
CA SER A 515 31.34 6.02 -4.45
C SER A 515 32.17 6.69 -3.35
N TRP A 516 31.52 7.34 -2.37
CA TRP A 516 32.20 7.99 -1.24
C TRP A 516 32.75 6.95 -0.26
N LEU A 517 31.99 5.87 0.02
CA LEU A 517 32.47 4.73 0.82
C LEU A 517 33.67 4.04 0.15
N SER A 518 33.61 3.82 -1.16
CA SER A 518 34.72 3.22 -1.91
C SER A 518 36.00 4.08 -1.89
N SER A 519 35.84 5.42 -1.85
CA SER A 519 36.97 6.36 -1.75
C SER A 519 37.60 6.44 -0.35
N ALA A 520 36.87 6.07 0.70
CA ALA A 520 37.37 6.02 2.08
C ALA A 520 38.23 4.76 2.34
N ILE A 521 38.10 3.70 1.54
CA ILE A 521 38.89 2.47 1.65
C ILE A 521 40.17 2.61 0.78
N GLY A 522 41.03 3.54 1.19
CA GLY A 522 42.27 3.85 0.49
C GLY A 522 43.47 2.96 0.89
N ARG A 523 43.74 1.93 0.07
CA ARG A 523 45.02 1.20 -0.15
C ARG A 523 45.76 0.58 1.07
N PRO A 524 46.20 -0.69 1.00
CA PRO A 524 47.13 -1.26 1.98
C PRO A 524 48.59 -0.79 1.76
N ASP A 525 49.27 -0.56 2.88
CA ASP A 525 50.72 -0.57 3.13
C ASP A 525 51.67 0.27 2.25
N GLU A 526 52.09 1.43 2.78
CA GLU A 526 53.50 1.88 2.74
C GLU A 526 53.94 2.38 4.13
N PRO A 527 55.17 2.09 4.59
CA PRO A 527 55.56 2.28 5.99
C PRO A 527 56.00 3.71 6.33
N ALA A 528 55.78 4.10 7.59
CA ALA A 528 56.10 5.44 8.09
C ALA A 528 57.60 5.76 8.08
N GLY A 529 57.97 6.87 7.44
CA GLY A 529 59.29 7.51 7.57
C GLY A 529 59.28 8.62 8.63
N GLU A 530 60.29 8.65 9.49
CA GLU A 530 60.38 9.59 10.63
C GLU A 530 60.79 11.03 10.24
N ASN A 531 60.45 11.98 11.13
CA ASN A 531 61.18 13.24 11.42
C ASN A 531 61.21 14.32 10.28
N GLN A 532 60.91 15.60 10.51
CA GLN A 532 61.30 16.46 11.64
C GLN A 532 60.33 17.63 11.89
N SER A 533 60.32 18.13 13.14
CA SER A 533 59.63 19.36 13.54
C SER A 533 60.55 20.60 13.52
N SER A 534 60.17 21.62 12.76
CA SER A 534 60.47 23.04 13.02
C SER A 534 59.46 23.90 12.24
N GLY A 535 58.96 25.05 12.70
CA GLY A 535 59.34 25.83 13.87
C GLY A 535 59.67 27.27 13.44
N LEU A 536 58.65 28.08 13.13
CA LEU A 536 58.82 29.49 12.77
C LEU A 536 57.60 30.34 13.17
N PHE A 537 57.79 31.17 14.21
CA PHE A 537 56.85 32.21 14.62
C PHE A 537 56.96 33.44 13.70
N GLY A 538 55.83 34.11 13.43
CA GLY A 538 55.76 35.34 12.62
C GLY A 538 54.74 36.34 13.18
N THR A 539 55.23 37.28 13.98
CA THR A 539 54.51 38.32 14.74
C THR A 539 53.40 39.13 14.04
N LEU A 540 52.23 39.15 14.69
CA LEU A 540 51.41 40.33 15.08
C LEU A 540 51.62 41.69 14.37
N LYS A 541 50.50 42.33 14.00
CA LYS A 541 50.18 43.66 14.55
C LYS A 541 48.67 43.89 14.68
N SER A 542 48.31 44.60 15.75
CA SER A 542 46.94 44.89 16.19
C SER A 542 46.45 46.26 15.71
N GLY A 543 45.13 46.42 15.65
CA GLY A 543 44.42 47.70 15.61
C GLY A 543 43.12 47.57 16.39
N THR A 544 43.01 48.28 17.52
CA THR A 544 41.84 48.24 18.41
C THR A 544 41.39 49.65 18.77
N CYS A 545 40.08 49.91 18.68
CA CYS A 545 39.34 50.84 19.55
C CYS A 545 37.82 50.64 19.38
N TRP A 546 37.19 49.98 20.36
CA TRP A 546 36.19 50.57 21.30
C TRP A 546 35.97 52.09 21.10
N GLU A 547 34.78 52.70 21.12
CA GLU A 547 33.49 52.50 21.82
C GLU A 547 32.38 53.33 21.09
N THR A 548 31.09 53.47 21.44
CA THR A 548 30.20 53.06 22.57
C THR A 548 28.70 53.05 22.10
N LEU A 549 27.84 52.19 22.67
CA LEU A 549 26.42 52.42 23.12
C LEU A 549 25.29 52.93 22.15
N ASN A 550 24.00 52.53 22.23
CA ASN A 550 23.28 51.49 23.00
C ASN A 550 21.81 51.29 22.51
N THR A 551 21.09 50.32 23.11
CA THR A 551 19.62 50.06 23.12
C THR A 551 18.99 49.36 21.88
N ALA A 552 18.10 48.36 22.02
CA ALA A 552 17.73 47.56 23.18
C ALA A 552 17.20 46.16 22.77
N ALA A 553 17.42 45.17 23.64
CA ALA A 553 16.64 43.91 23.69
C ALA A 553 15.70 43.97 24.91
N PRO A 554 14.80 42.98 25.06
CA PRO A 554 15.11 41.97 26.06
C PRO A 554 14.83 40.52 25.63
N THR A 555 15.66 39.63 26.17
CA THR A 555 15.48 38.18 26.21
C THR A 555 14.55 37.77 27.35
N GLU A 556 13.64 36.82 27.11
CA GLU A 556 13.23 35.85 28.14
C GLU A 556 13.15 34.44 27.52
N PHE A 557 14.01 33.55 28.01
CA PHE A 557 13.83 32.11 27.91
C PHE A 557 13.01 31.69 29.14
N VAL A 558 11.89 30.99 28.94
CA VAL A 558 11.14 30.37 30.03
C VAL A 558 11.06 28.87 29.79
N SER A 559 11.65 28.10 30.70
CA SER A 559 11.41 26.67 30.83
C SER A 559 10.07 26.44 31.54
N ALA A 560 9.24 25.56 30.99
CA ALA A 560 8.03 25.09 31.65
C ALA A 560 8.11 23.57 31.79
N GLY A 561 8.10 23.10 33.05
CA GLY A 561 7.89 21.69 33.38
C GLY A 561 6.41 21.28 33.26
N PRO A 562 6.07 20.03 33.59
CA PRO A 562 4.77 19.47 33.28
C PRO A 562 3.67 19.91 34.26
N GLU A 563 2.69 20.68 33.79
CA GLU A 563 1.38 20.76 34.43
C GLU A 563 0.28 20.26 33.48
N ALA A 564 -0.27 19.09 33.81
CA ALA A 564 -1.47 18.59 33.16
C ALA A 564 -2.70 19.32 33.70
N GLN A 565 -3.21 20.31 32.96
CA GLN A 565 -4.57 20.81 33.15
C GLN A 565 -5.51 20.22 32.09
N ALA A 566 -6.54 19.53 32.56
CA ALA A 566 -7.53 18.87 31.73
C ALA A 566 -8.42 19.89 30.99
N CYS A 567 -8.46 19.82 29.66
CA CYS A 567 -9.51 20.45 28.88
C CYS A 567 -10.85 19.75 29.16
N LYS A 568 -11.67 20.35 30.03
CA LYS A 568 -13.07 19.99 30.19
C LYS A 568 -13.90 20.54 29.02
N SER A 569 -14.84 19.72 28.55
CA SER A 569 -16.05 20.09 27.79
C SER A 569 -15.89 20.93 26.52
N CYS A 570 -15.97 20.27 25.36
CA CYS A 570 -16.63 20.87 24.19
C CYS A 570 -18.16 20.73 24.37
N PRO A 571 -18.98 21.74 24.04
CA PRO A 571 -20.43 21.64 24.16
C PRO A 571 -21.04 20.76 23.07
N GLU A 572 -22.02 19.92 23.45
CA GLU A 572 -22.78 19.09 22.53
C GLU A 572 -23.63 19.93 21.57
N ALA A 573 -23.65 19.56 20.29
CA ALA A 573 -24.58 20.13 19.32
C ALA A 573 -25.98 19.49 19.50
N PRO A 574 -27.08 20.26 19.41
CA PRO A 574 -28.42 19.74 19.62
C PRO A 574 -28.83 18.77 18.49
N PRO A 575 -29.58 17.68 18.80
CA PRO A 575 -29.91 16.65 17.83
C PRO A 575 -30.89 17.17 16.75
N GLN A 576 -30.48 17.07 15.49
CA GLN A 576 -31.38 17.30 14.35
C GLN A 576 -32.34 16.12 14.18
N GLN A 577 -33.63 16.42 14.04
CA GLN A 577 -34.67 15.43 13.77
C GLN A 577 -34.57 14.94 12.32
N MET A 578 -34.49 13.62 12.09
CA MET A 578 -34.74 13.05 10.77
C MET A 578 -36.25 12.98 10.49
N PRO A 579 -36.73 13.34 9.29
CA PRO A 579 -38.11 13.08 8.88
C PRO A 579 -38.31 11.58 8.62
N GLY A 580 -39.46 11.04 9.05
CA GLY A 580 -39.73 9.60 9.05
C GLY A 580 -40.02 8.99 7.67
N SER A 581 -39.65 7.72 7.51
CA SER A 581 -40.02 6.89 6.35
C SER A 581 -41.41 6.24 6.55
N PRO A 582 -42.28 6.17 5.53
CA PRO A 582 -43.65 5.69 5.68
C PRO A 582 -43.77 4.16 5.77
N ASN A 583 -44.50 3.68 6.78
CA ASN A 583 -44.92 2.29 6.89
C ASN A 583 -45.89 1.90 5.76
N THR A 584 -45.57 0.84 5.00
CA THR A 584 -46.54 0.11 4.17
C THR A 584 -46.66 -1.33 4.66
N GLY A 585 -47.60 -1.56 5.58
CA GLY A 585 -47.90 -2.91 6.05
C GLY A 585 -48.63 -3.74 4.99
N ARG A 586 -48.18 -4.98 4.75
CA ARG A 586 -49.01 -6.04 4.17
C ARG A 586 -49.23 -7.13 5.22
N GLN A 587 -50.49 -7.47 5.45
CA GLN A 587 -50.90 -8.54 6.35
C GLN A 587 -50.58 -9.90 5.70
N ALA A 588 -49.95 -10.80 6.45
CA ALA A 588 -49.91 -12.21 6.10
C ALA A 588 -51.18 -12.89 6.66
N GLY A 589 -52.01 -13.44 5.77
CA GLY A 589 -53.15 -14.28 6.16
C GLY A 589 -52.66 -15.65 6.64
N GLY A 590 -53.10 -16.09 7.81
CA GLY A 590 -52.70 -17.38 8.37
C GLY A 590 -53.33 -18.57 7.64
N PHE A 591 -52.58 -19.66 7.54
CA PHE A 591 -53.08 -20.97 7.13
C PHE A 591 -53.15 -21.93 8.32
N ASN A 592 -54.24 -22.67 8.39
CA ASN A 592 -54.60 -23.58 9.50
C ASN A 592 -54.25 -25.02 9.09
N PRO A 593 -53.61 -25.86 9.93
CA PRO A 593 -53.22 -27.21 9.54
C PRO A 593 -54.38 -28.21 9.66
N GLY A 594 -54.53 -29.09 8.67
CA GLY A 594 -55.55 -30.15 8.72
C GLY A 594 -55.50 -31.16 7.58
N LEU A 595 -55.13 -32.40 7.95
CA LEU A 595 -55.58 -33.68 7.37
C LEU A 595 -55.06 -34.14 5.99
N LEU A 596 -54.21 -35.19 6.05
CA LEU A 596 -54.15 -36.35 5.13
C LEU A 596 -55.54 -37.03 5.03
N PRO A 597 -55.89 -37.86 4.00
CA PRO A 597 -55.03 -38.85 3.29
C PRO A 597 -55.17 -38.81 1.73
N ASP A 598 -54.44 -39.55 0.89
CA ASP A 598 -53.84 -40.91 0.89
C ASP A 598 -52.51 -40.90 0.07
#